data_AF-A0A818J0U6-F1
#
_entry.id   AF-A0A818J0U6-F1
#
_cell.length_a   1.000
_cell.length_b   1.000
_cell.length_c   1.000
_cell.angle_alpha   90.00
_cell.angle_beta   90.00
_cell.angle_gamma   90.00
#
_symmetry.space_group_name_H-M   'P 1'
#
loop_
_entity.id
_entity.type
_entity.pdbx_description
1 polymer ?
#
loop_
_entity_poly.entity_id
_entity_poly.type
_entity_poly.pdbx_seq_one_letter_code
_entity_poly.pdbx_strand_id
1 'polypeptide(L)' 'MRWPKGATQGTVIVGGNGFGEGPNQFKKLMALSFDRHGDLYVVDPWNARLIAAPALSENAQIMPVTISAYANGLAASDII' A
#
# COMPACT_ATOMS: atom_id res chain seq x y z
N MET A 1 6.81 5.01 -4.85
CA MET A 1 6.81 6.42 -5.30
C MET A 1 6.11 6.50 -6.65
N ARG A 2 5.38 7.57 -6.92
CA ARG A 2 4.71 7.84 -8.20
C ARG A 2 5.49 8.90 -8.97
N TRP A 3 5.77 8.62 -10.24
CA TRP A 3 6.42 9.53 -11.19
C TRP A 3 5.54 9.66 -12.43
N PRO A 4 4.67 10.69 -12.51
CA PRO A 4 3.92 10.98 -13.72
C PRO A 4 4.86 11.21 -14.91
N LYS A 5 4.40 10.93 -16.14
CA LYS A 5 5.19 11.17 -17.35
C LYS A 5 5.60 12.65 -17.42
N GLY A 6 6.90 12.91 -17.51
CA GLY A 6 7.46 14.27 -17.55
C GLY A 6 7.67 14.93 -16.19
N ALA A 7 7.39 14.25 -15.07
CA ALA A 7 7.66 14.78 -13.75
C ALA A 7 9.17 14.86 -13.46
N THR A 8 9.61 15.96 -12.86
CA THR A 8 10.98 16.17 -12.40
C THR A 8 11.16 15.81 -10.92
N GLN A 9 10.07 15.53 -10.21
CA GLN A 9 10.04 15.07 -8.83
C GLN A 9 8.97 13.99 -8.65
N GLY A 10 9.26 13.00 -7.81
CA GLY A 10 8.32 11.93 -7.46
C GLY A 10 7.54 12.24 -6.19
N THR A 11 6.31 11.74 -6.11
CA THR A 11 5.51 11.80 -4.88
C THR A 11 5.57 10.46 -4.16
N VAL A 12 5.85 10.49 -2.85
CA VAL A 12 5.68 9.30 -2.01
C VAL A 12 4.18 9.09 -1.77
N ILE A 13 3.65 7.99 -2.29
CA ILE A 13 2.23 7.65 -2.19
C ILE A 13 1.94 6.69 -1.02
N VAL A 14 2.97 5.99 -0.53
CA VAL A 14 2.90 5.05 0.57
C VAL A 14 4.26 5.02 1.27
N GLY A 15 4.28 5.23 2.59
CA GLY A 15 5.49 5.11 3.43
C GLY A 15 6.30 6.37 3.61
N GLY A 16 7.57 6.22 4.01
CA GLY A 16 8.51 7.31 4.23
C GLY A 16 8.68 7.76 5.68
N ASN A 17 7.86 7.29 6.63
CA ASN A 17 7.91 7.73 8.04
C ASN A 17 8.46 6.68 9.02
N GLY A 18 9.17 5.68 8.50
CA GLY A 18 9.85 4.65 9.30
C GLY A 18 8.92 3.60 9.91
N PHE A 19 9.43 2.91 10.95
CA PHE A 19 8.71 1.85 11.66
C PHE A 19 7.61 2.43 12.56
N GLY A 20 6.41 1.84 12.55
CA GLY A 20 5.30 2.27 13.41
C GLY A 20 3.92 1.92 12.87
N GLU A 21 2.89 2.49 13.49
CA GLU A 21 1.47 2.25 13.20
C GLU A 21 0.79 3.44 12.48
N GLY A 22 1.52 4.55 12.31
CA GLY A 22 0.99 5.75 11.67
C GLY A 22 0.61 5.56 10.20
N PRO A 23 -0.08 6.55 9.60
CA PRO A 23 -0.61 6.47 8.22
C PRO A 23 0.44 6.20 7.13
N ASN A 24 1.71 6.51 7.38
CA ASN A 24 2.84 6.31 6.47
C ASN A 24 4.01 5.56 7.13
N GLN A 25 3.71 4.79 8.18
CA GLN A 25 4.67 3.94 8.89
C GLN A 25 4.31 2.46 8.70
N PHE A 26 5.31 1.58 8.76
CA PHE A 26 5.13 0.15 8.55
C PHE A 26 5.86 -0.65 9.62
N LYS A 27 5.20 -1.66 10.20
CA LYS A 27 5.90 -2.61 11.08
C LYS A 27 6.54 -3.76 10.32
N LYS A 28 5.87 -4.25 9.27
CA LYS A 28 6.45 -5.23 8.37
C LYS A 28 5.80 -5.14 7.00
N LEU A 29 6.44 -4.49 6.05
CA LEU A 29 5.95 -4.49 4.67
C LEU A 29 6.30 -5.84 4.03
N MET A 30 5.29 -6.69 3.80
CA MET A 30 5.51 -8.05 3.28
C MET A 30 5.31 -8.18 1.77
N ALA A 31 4.33 -7.46 1.21
CA ALA A 31 4.00 -7.58 -0.20
C ALA A 31 3.34 -6.30 -0.72
N LEU A 32 3.44 -6.11 -2.04
CA LEU A 32 2.74 -5.09 -2.79
C LEU A 32 2.26 -5.63 -4.14
N SER A 33 1.14 -5.11 -4.65
CA SER A 33 0.65 -5.41 -6.00
C SER A 33 -0.19 -4.27 -6.56
N PHE A 34 -0.39 -4.24 -7.87
CA PHE A 34 -1.29 -3.31 -8.53
C PHE A 34 -2.58 -4.01 -8.97
N ASP A 35 -3.71 -3.31 -8.95
CA ASP A 35 -4.91 -3.76 -9.64
C ASP A 35 -4.91 -3.33 -11.12
N ARG A 36 -5.95 -3.74 -11.87
CA ARG A 36 -6.11 -3.38 -13.29
C ARG A 36 -6.33 -1.89 -13.55
N HIS A 37 -6.71 -1.13 -12.52
CA HIS A 37 -6.89 0.32 -12.56
C HIS A 37 -5.58 1.06 -12.21
N GLY A 38 -4.56 0.31 -11.77
CA GLY A 38 -3.26 0.82 -11.40
C GLY A 38 -3.20 1.39 -9.99
N ASP A 39 -4.08 0.96 -9.10
CA ASP A 39 -3.98 1.25 -7.67
C ASP A 39 -3.04 0.26 -6.99
N LEU A 40 -2.23 0.77 -6.08
CA LEU A 40 -1.22 0.02 -5.33
C LEU A 40 -1.82 -0.48 -4.02
N TYR A 41 -1.74 -1.79 -3.81
CA TYR A 41 -2.11 -2.47 -2.58
C TYR A 41 -0.85 -2.88 -1.83
N VAL A 42 -0.80 -2.59 -0.53
CA VAL A 42 0.34 -2.90 0.35
C VAL A 42 -0.17 -3.63 1.58
N VAL A 43 0.52 -4.71 1.95
CA VAL A 43 0.18 -5.53 3.13
C VAL A 43 1.18 -5.28 4.26
N ASP A 44 0.65 -4.90 5.43
CA ASP A 44 1.38 -4.70 6.69
C ASP A 44 0.77 -5.58 7.78
N PRO A 45 1.09 -6.89 7.78
CA PRO A 45 0.38 -7.88 8.59
C PRO A 45 0.66 -7.71 10.08
N TRP A 46 1.78 -7.09 10.46
CA TRP A 46 2.09 -6.78 11.86
C TRP A 46 1.29 -5.60 12.42
N ASN A 47 0.69 -4.80 11.53
CA ASN A 47 -0.35 -3.83 11.87
C ASN A 47 -1.74 -4.33 11.47
N ALA A 48 -1.89 -5.60 11.06
CA ALA A 48 -3.13 -6.20 10.56
C ALA A 48 -3.85 -5.34 9.50
N ARG A 49 -3.08 -4.66 8.65
CA ARG A 49 -3.56 -3.62 7.74
C ARG A 49 -3.22 -3.94 6.29
N LEU A 50 -4.16 -3.61 5.42
CA LEU A 50 -3.92 -3.39 4.00
C LEU A 50 -4.14 -1.93 3.66
N ILE A 51 -3.28 -1.39 2.81
CA ILE A 51 -3.34 -0.01 2.32
C ILE A 51 -3.55 -0.06 0.81
N ALA A 52 -4.64 0.57 0.35
CA ALA A 52 -4.83 0.92 -1.05
C ALA A 52 -4.40 2.37 -1.27
N ALA A 53 -3.59 2.62 -2.29
CA ALA A 53 -3.13 3.95 -2.65
C ALA A 53 -3.17 4.15 -4.17
N PRO A 54 -3.61 5.32 -4.64
CA PRO A 54 -3.62 5.61 -6.07
C PRO A 54 -2.19 5.74 -6.58
N ALA A 55 -1.74 4.75 -7.34
CA ALA A 55 -0.47 4.86 -8.02
C ALA A 55 -0.64 5.41 -9.43
N LEU A 56 -1.74 5.06 -10.10
CA LEU A 56 -2.04 5.51 -11.46
C LEU A 56 -3.48 5.99 -11.65
N SER A 57 -4.42 5.66 -10.75
CA SER A 57 -5.78 6.20 -10.80
C SER A 57 -5.82 7.67 -10.33
N GLU A 58 -6.82 8.42 -10.81
CA GLU A 58 -7.04 9.83 -10.46
C GLU A 58 -7.79 10.01 -9.12
N ASN A 59 -8.39 8.95 -8.55
CA ASN A 59 -9.25 9.04 -7.38
C ASN A 59 -8.74 8.18 -6.20
N ALA A 60 -8.09 8.83 -5.26
CA ALA A 60 -7.50 8.23 -4.05
C ALA A 60 -8.57 7.89 -3.00
N GLN A 61 -8.57 6.66 -2.45
CA GLN A 61 -9.18 6.40 -1.14
C GLN A 61 -8.28 5.48 -0.31
N ILE A 62 -7.82 5.97 0.85
CA ILE A 62 -7.17 5.14 1.86
C ILE A 62 -8.28 4.31 2.51
N MET A 63 -8.36 3.02 2.18
CA MET A 63 -9.28 2.11 2.86
C MET A 63 -8.54 1.42 4.01
N PRO A 64 -8.85 1.72 5.28
CA PRO A 64 -8.38 0.91 6.40
C PRO A 64 -9.15 -0.42 6.39
N VAL A 65 -8.61 -1.43 5.70
CA VAL A 65 -9.12 -2.80 5.81
C VAL A 65 -8.36 -3.48 6.94
N THR A 66 -9.09 -3.80 8.03
CA THR A 66 -8.60 -4.69 9.09
C THR A 66 -8.68 -6.12 8.59
N ILE A 67 -7.53 -6.74 8.33
CA ILE A 67 -7.48 -8.16 7.96
C ILE A 67 -7.39 -8.96 9.26
N SER A 68 -8.42 -9.73 9.61
CA SER A 68 -8.42 -10.57 10.83
C SER A 68 -7.64 -11.89 10.68
N ALA A 69 -6.90 -12.07 9.59
CA ALA A 69 -6.16 -13.30 9.33
C ALA A 69 -4.68 -13.12 9.69
N TYR A 70 -4.17 -13.95 10.60
CA TYR A 70 -2.75 -14.19 10.83
C TYR A 70 -2.08 -14.65 9.53
N ALA A 71 -1.69 -13.71 8.69
CA ALA A 71 -1.21 -13.99 7.34
C ALA A 71 0.30 -14.22 7.33
N ASN A 72 0.75 -15.35 7.88
CA ASN A 72 2.09 -15.87 7.62
C ASN A 72 2.19 -16.50 6.21
N GLY A 73 1.49 -15.95 5.21
CA GLY A 73 1.41 -16.55 3.88
C GLY A 73 0.43 -15.97 2.86
N LEU A 74 -0.32 -14.89 3.17
CA LEU A 74 -1.13 -14.23 2.12
C LEU A 74 -0.22 -13.40 1.23
N ALA A 75 -0.17 -13.74 -0.05
CA ALA A 75 0.46 -12.92 -1.05
C ALA A 75 -0.50 -11.78 -1.43
N ALA A 76 0.04 -10.63 -1.87
CA ALA A 76 -0.79 -9.54 -2.37
C ALA A 76 -1.68 -9.97 -3.54
N SER A 77 -1.32 -11.04 -4.26
CA SER A 77 -2.12 -11.68 -5.31
C SER A 77 -3.41 -12.33 -4.81
N ASP A 78 -3.51 -12.67 -3.53
CA ASP A 78 -4.69 -13.35 -2.97
C ASP A 78 -5.82 -12.36 -2.62
N ILE A 79 -5.56 -11.07 -2.80
CA ILE A 79 -6.45 -9.96 -2.40
C ILE A 79 -7.06 -9.24 -3.62
N ILE A 80 -6.58 -9.52 -4.84
CA ILE A 80 -6.94 -8.84 -6.10
C ILE A 80 -7.71 -9.75 -7.05
#